data_AF-A0A7V5GA66-F1
#
_entry.id   AF-A0A7V5GA66-F1
#
_cell.length_a   1.000
_cell.length_b   1.000
_cell.length_c   1.000
_cell.angle_alpha   90.00
_cell.angle_beta   90.00
_cell.angle_gamma   90.00
#
_symmetry.space_group_name_H-M   'P 1'
#
loop_
_entity.id
_entity.type
_entity.pdbx_description
1 polymer ?
#
loop_
_entity_poly.entity_id
_entity_poly.type
_entity_poly.pdbx_seq_one_letter_code
_entity_poly.pdbx_strand_id
1 'polypeptide(L)'
;MFKINYFYQDINDKLDLDDIPLDKKEEIAQKLTNIIQKKVLLRVADLLPDEKKEEFNKIIESDNQEEIDQFFSQNIPNIQEIINEEIETLKRELKKEKEDNENRTN
;
A
#
# COMPACT_ATOMS: atom_id res chain seq x y z
N MET A 1 2.69 12.51 6.46
CA MET A 1 2.62 11.06 6.12
C MET A 1 1.21 10.83 5.61
N PHE A 2 1.06 10.53 4.33
CA PHE A 2 -0.24 10.36 3.71
C PHE A 2 -1.07 9.28 4.39
N LYS A 3 -2.27 9.64 4.82
CA LYS A 3 -3.21 8.72 5.46
C LYS A 3 -4.35 8.43 4.50
N ILE A 4 -4.10 7.58 3.51
CA ILE A 4 -5.22 6.94 2.81
C ILE A 4 -5.92 6.04 3.84
N ASN A 5 -7.03 6.52 4.37
CA ASN A 5 -7.77 5.92 5.49
C ASN A 5 -8.22 4.47 5.21
N TYR A 6 -8.23 4.06 3.94
CA TYR A 6 -8.59 2.72 3.49
C TYR A 6 -7.53 1.64 3.73
N PHE A 7 -6.24 1.99 3.85
CA PHE A 7 -5.16 0.97 3.88
C PHE A 7 -5.11 0.16 5.17
N TYR A 8 -5.29 0.81 6.33
CA TYR A 8 -5.00 0.19 7.62
C TYR A 8 -6.02 -0.88 8.00
N GLN A 9 -7.30 -0.69 7.62
CA GLN A 9 -8.35 -1.68 7.86
C GLN A 9 -8.21 -2.90 6.93
N ASP A 10 -7.91 -2.67 5.65
CA ASP A 10 -7.76 -3.75 4.67
C ASP A 10 -6.58 -4.68 4.96
N ILE A 11 -5.49 -4.16 5.54
CA ILE A 11 -4.26 -4.92 5.79
C ILE A 11 -4.45 -5.97 6.89
N ASN A 12 -5.08 -5.62 8.01
CA ASN A 12 -5.27 -6.56 9.11
C ASN A 12 -6.14 -7.75 8.72
N ASP A 13 -7.21 -7.49 7.97
CA ASP A 13 -8.15 -8.53 7.54
C ASP A 13 -7.57 -9.38 6.40
N LYS A 14 -6.80 -8.78 5.47
CA LYS A 14 -6.30 -9.50 4.28
C LYS A 14 -5.01 -10.28 4.52
N LEU A 15 -4.18 -9.89 5.48
CA LEU A 15 -2.85 -10.49 5.66
C LEU A 15 -2.80 -11.64 6.68
N ASP A 16 -3.94 -12.11 7.19
CA ASP A 16 -4.02 -13.26 8.13
C ASP A 16 -3.02 -13.13 9.29
N LEU A 17 -2.87 -11.91 9.83
CA LEU A 17 -1.89 -11.62 10.89
C LEU A 17 -2.36 -12.07 12.29
N ASP A 18 -3.36 -12.95 12.37
CA ASP A 18 -3.98 -13.38 13.63
C ASP A 18 -3.05 -14.21 14.52
N ASP A 19 -2.06 -14.89 13.94
CA ASP A 19 -1.03 -15.63 14.68
C ASP A 19 0.11 -14.74 15.22
N ILE A 20 0.06 -13.41 15.01
CA ILE A 20 1.09 -12.48 15.47
C ILE A 20 0.68 -11.81 16.79
N PRO A 21 1.56 -11.77 17.81
CA PRO A 21 1.31 -11.04 19.06
C PRO A 21 0.93 -9.58 18.79
N LEU A 22 -0.07 -9.06 19.51
CA LEU A 22 -0.71 -7.75 19.26
C LEU A 22 0.31 -6.60 19.11
N ASP A 23 1.32 -6.55 19.99
CA ASP A 23 2.37 -5.51 19.97
C ASP A 23 3.24 -5.57 18.71
N LYS A 24 3.47 -6.78 18.16
CA LYS A 24 4.19 -6.97 16.89
C LYS A 24 3.26 -6.79 15.69
N LYS A 25 1.96 -7.04 15.86
CA LYS A 25 0.94 -6.89 14.82
C LYS A 25 0.84 -5.45 14.36
N GLU A 26 0.87 -4.47 15.28
CA GLU A 26 0.86 -3.05 14.92
C GLU A 26 2.12 -2.61 14.17
N GLU A 27 3.30 -3.01 14.63
CA GLU A 27 4.58 -2.67 13.97
C GLU A 27 4.66 -3.26 12.57
N ILE A 28 4.24 -4.53 12.43
CA ILE A 28 4.21 -5.23 11.15
C ILE A 28 3.14 -4.60 10.24
N ALA A 29 1.93 -4.35 10.73
CA ALA A 29 0.86 -3.69 9.98
C ALA A 29 1.30 -2.30 9.49
N GLN A 30 2.00 -1.52 10.30
CA GLN A 30 2.56 -0.23 9.88
C GLN A 30 3.61 -0.39 8.78
N LYS A 31 4.54 -1.35 8.92
CA LYS A 31 5.54 -1.62 7.88
C LYS A 31 4.89 -2.05 6.57
N LEU A 32 3.92 -2.95 6.62
CA LEU A 32 3.18 -3.43 5.46
C LEU A 32 2.37 -2.30 4.82
N THR A 33 1.73 -1.46 5.63
CA THR A 33 1.04 -0.24 5.17
C THR A 33 1.99 0.66 4.40
N ASN A 34 3.19 0.92 4.94
CA ASN A 34 4.18 1.76 4.28
C ASN A 34 4.67 1.15 2.96
N ILE A 35 4.82 -0.18 2.88
CA ILE A 35 5.24 -0.86 1.65
C ILE A 35 4.15 -0.73 0.58
N ILE A 36 2.90 -1.05 0.92
CA ILE A 36 1.79 -1.00 -0.04
C ILE A 36 1.58 0.45 -0.49
N GLN A 37 1.62 1.42 0.42
CA GLN A 37 1.54 2.84 0.06
C GLN A 37 2.60 3.22 -0.97
N LYS A 38 3.87 2.84 -0.76
CA LYS A 38 4.94 3.12 -1.72
C LYS A 38 4.69 2.44 -3.08
N LYS A 39 4.26 1.19 -3.10
CA LYS A 39 3.96 0.47 -4.35
C LYS A 39 2.81 1.13 -5.11
N VAL A 40 1.75 1.51 -4.40
CA VAL A 40 0.61 2.23 -4.99
C VAL A 40 1.06 3.59 -5.53
N LEU A 41 1.84 4.37 -4.78
CA LEU A 41 2.37 5.66 -5.26
C LEU A 41 3.21 5.51 -6.54
N LEU A 42 4.07 4.49 -6.62
CA LEU A 42 4.87 4.22 -7.81
C LEU A 42 3.99 3.86 -9.01
N ARG A 43 3.02 2.96 -8.80
CA ARG A 43 2.11 2.51 -9.86
C ARG A 43 1.21 3.63 -10.35
N VAL A 44 0.74 4.46 -9.43
CA VAL A 44 0.02 5.71 -9.72
C VAL A 44 0.88 6.64 -10.56
N ALA A 45 2.13 6.88 -10.16
CA ALA A 45 3.04 7.72 -10.90
C ALA A 45 3.27 7.19 -12.33
N ASP A 46 3.39 5.87 -12.51
CA ASP A 46 3.53 5.24 -13.83
C ASP A 46 2.27 5.36 -14.70
N LEU A 47 1.08 5.37 -14.10
CA LEU A 47 -0.20 5.53 -14.81
C LEU A 47 -0.50 6.98 -15.17
N LEU A 48 0.09 7.95 -14.45
CA LEU A 48 -0.11 9.36 -14.71
C LEU A 48 0.76 9.83 -15.87
N PRO A 49 0.21 10.68 -16.77
CA PRO A 49 1.02 11.37 -17.77
C PRO A 49 2.04 12.29 -17.09
N ASP A 50 3.18 12.54 -17.75
CA ASP A 50 4.29 13.30 -17.16
C ASP A 50 3.88 14.69 -16.64
N GLU A 51 2.93 15.33 -17.33
CA GLU A 51 2.35 16.63 -16.95
C GLU A 51 1.63 16.60 -15.59
N LYS A 52 1.08 15.44 -15.21
CA LYS A 52 0.37 15.23 -13.94
C LYS A 52 1.27 14.71 -12.83
N LYS A 53 2.48 14.25 -13.12
CA LYS A 53 3.45 13.79 -12.11
C LYS A 53 3.94 14.91 -11.21
N GLU A 54 4.16 16.11 -11.74
CA GLU A 54 4.52 17.28 -10.92
C GLU A 54 3.39 17.69 -9.98
N GLU A 55 2.15 17.69 -10.47
CA GLU A 55 0.96 17.99 -9.68
C GLU A 55 0.76 16.94 -8.58
N PHE A 56 0.91 15.66 -8.92
CA PHE A 56 0.89 14.56 -7.97
C PHE A 56 1.95 14.73 -6.89
N ASN A 57 3.21 15.03 -7.24
CA ASN A 57 4.29 15.24 -6.28
C ASN A 57 3.96 16.36 -5.28
N LYS A 58 3.40 17.48 -5.75
CA LYS A 58 3.00 18.60 -4.87
C LYS A 58 1.86 18.21 -3.94
N ILE A 59 0.87 17.48 -4.46
CA ILE A 59 -0.27 17.03 -3.67
C ILE A 59 0.17 15.98 -2.65
N ILE A 60 1.12 15.11 -2.99
CA ILE A 60 1.68 14.12 -2.05
C ILE A 60 2.58 14.67 -0.95
N GLU A 61 3.17 15.83 -1.22
CA GLU A 61 3.91 16.60 -0.23
C GLU A 61 2.99 17.47 0.65
N SER A 62 1.76 17.72 0.20
CA SER A 62 0.74 18.35 1.03
C SER A 62 0.22 17.37 2.09
N ASP A 63 -0.03 17.83 3.31
CA ASP A 63 -0.77 17.03 4.31
C ASP A 63 -2.31 17.23 4.16
N ASN A 64 -2.80 17.69 3.00
CA ASN A 64 -4.22 17.97 2.77
C ASN A 64 -4.99 16.77 2.19
N GLN A 65 -5.54 15.91 3.06
CA GLN A 65 -6.24 14.68 2.67
C GLN A 65 -7.39 14.87 1.66
N GLU A 66 -8.03 16.03 1.64
CA GLU A 66 -9.15 16.30 0.74
C GLU A 66 -8.67 16.51 -0.71
N GLU A 67 -7.60 17.27 -0.92
CA GLU A 67 -6.98 17.47 -2.24
C GLU A 67 -6.46 16.17 -2.83
N ILE A 68 -5.95 15.33 -1.95
CA ILE A 68 -5.40 14.02 -2.24
C ILE A 68 -6.49 13.10 -2.79
N ASP A 69 -7.56 12.94 -2.02
CA ASP A 69 -8.67 12.06 -2.37
C ASP A 69 -9.33 12.55 -3.66
N GLN A 70 -9.43 13.87 -3.83
CA GLN A 70 -9.99 14.47 -5.03
C GLN A 70 -9.11 14.23 -6.27
N PHE A 71 -7.78 14.37 -6.14
CA PHE A 71 -6.84 14.07 -7.23
C PHE A 71 -6.90 12.61 -7.64
N PHE A 72 -6.90 11.68 -6.68
CA PHE A 72 -7.02 10.25 -6.96
C PHE A 72 -8.36 9.92 -7.61
N SER A 73 -9.48 10.46 -7.11
CA SER A 73 -10.79 10.20 -7.68
C SER A 73 -10.93 10.69 -9.12
N GLN A 74 -10.28 11.81 -9.48
CA GLN A 74 -10.36 12.39 -10.82
C GLN A 74 -9.41 11.73 -11.83
N ASN A 75 -8.20 11.35 -11.40
CA ASN A 75 -7.17 10.85 -12.31
C ASN A 75 -7.06 9.32 -12.30
N ILE A 76 -7.48 8.65 -11.22
CA ILE A 76 -7.29 7.21 -11.01
C ILE A 76 -8.58 6.59 -10.45
N PRO A 77 -9.61 6.43 -11.30
CA PRO A 77 -10.90 5.89 -10.88
C PRO A 77 -10.82 4.44 -10.35
N ASN A 78 -9.78 3.70 -10.73
CA ASN A 78 -9.51 2.32 -10.30
C ASN A 78 -8.50 2.23 -9.15
N ILE A 79 -8.25 3.30 -8.40
CA ILE A 79 -7.26 3.32 -7.30
C ILE A 79 -7.50 2.21 -6.27
N GLN A 80 -8.77 1.91 -5.99
CA GLN A 80 -9.14 0.88 -5.02
C GLN A 80 -8.81 -0.54 -5.51
N GLU A 81 -8.91 -0.78 -6.81
CA GLU A 81 -8.48 -2.04 -7.45
C GLU A 81 -6.96 -2.18 -7.38
N ILE A 82 -6.22 -1.10 -7.69
CA ILE A 82 -4.75 -1.07 -7.57
C ILE A 82 -4.31 -1.39 -6.14
N ILE A 83 -4.94 -0.77 -5.14
CA ILE A 83 -4.63 -1.04 -3.72
C ILE A 83 -4.83 -2.52 -3.40
N ASN A 84 -5.95 -3.12 -3.82
CA ASN A 84 -6.24 -4.53 -3.60
C ASN A 84 -5.22 -5.44 -4.28
N GLU A 85 -4.82 -5.13 -5.52
CA GLU A 85 -3.80 -5.90 -6.24
C GLU A 85 -2.44 -5.83 -5.55
N GLU A 86 -2.04 -4.67 -5.04
CA GLU A 86 -0.78 -4.51 -4.31
C GLU A 86 -0.80 -5.28 -2.98
N ILE A 87 -1.95 -5.31 -2.28
CA ILE A 87 -2.14 -6.12 -1.07
C ILE A 87 -2.00 -7.61 -1.37
N GLU A 88 -2.71 -8.11 -2.40
CA GLU A 88 -2.65 -9.53 -2.80
C GLU A 88 -1.26 -9.93 -3.29
N THR A 89 -0.57 -9.02 -3.98
CA THR A 89 0.81 -9.22 -4.42
C THR A 89 1.75 -9.31 -3.22
N LEU A 90 1.62 -8.40 -2.25
CA LEU A 90 2.43 -8.45 -1.03
C LEU A 90 2.14 -9.70 -0.20
N LYS A 91 0.88 -10.14 -0.09
CA LYS A 91 0.50 -11.39 0.58
C LYS A 91 1.20 -12.60 -0.06
N ARG A 92 1.22 -12.66 -1.39
CA ARG A 92 1.93 -13.71 -2.14
C ARG A 92 3.44 -13.65 -1.96
N GLU A 93 4.03 -12.46 -1.98
CA GLU A 93 5.46 -12.25 -1.72
C GLU A 93 5.86 -12.75 -0.34
N LEU A 94 5.11 -12.37 0.70
CA LEU A 94 5.37 -12.81 2.08
C LEU A 94 5.23 -14.32 2.25
N LYS A 95 4.22 -14.93 1.62
CA LYS A 95 4.04 -16.38 1.66
C LYS A 95 5.21 -17.10 0.99
N LYS A 96 5.63 -16.62 -0.18
CA LYS A 96 6.76 -17.16 -0.92
C LYS A 96 8.07 -16.99 -0.15
N GLU A 97 8.29 -15.85 0.50
CA GLU A 97 9.47 -15.60 1.31
C GLU A 97 9.55 -16.55 2.52
N LYS A 98 8.41 -16.89 3.15
CA LYS A 98 8.35 -17.92 4.20
C LYS A 98 8.76 -19.30 3.67
N GLU A 99 8.17 -19.73 2.55
CA GLU A 99 8.45 -21.03 1.92
C GLU A 99 9.91 -21.14 1.43
N ASP A 100 10.47 -20.06 0.88
CA ASP A 100 11.86 -20.02 0.39
C ASP A 100 12.88 -20.03 1.56
N ASN A 101 12.52 -19.51 2.73
CA ASN A 101 13.39 -19.51 3.90
C ASN A 101 13.43 -20.88 4.59
N GLU A 102 12.28 -21.58 4.65
CA GLU A 102 12.19 -22.97 5.14
C GLU A 102 12.99 -23.95 4.26
N ASN A 103 13.00 -23.74 2.94
CA ASN A 103 13.77 -24.56 2.00
C ASN A 103 15.29 -24.29 2.04
N ARG A 104 15.73 -23.18 2.64
CA ARG A 104 17.16 -22.83 2.80
C ARG A 104 17.76 -23.31 4.13
N THR A 105 16.93 -23.74 5.07
CA THR A 105 17.37 -24.23 6.39
C THR A 105 17.41 -25.75 6.52
N ASN A 106 17.08 -26.50 5.45
CA ASN A 106 17.20 -27.96 5.36
C ASN A 106 18.41 -28.40 4.52
#